data_AF-A0AAX2LSD1-F1
#
_entry.id   AF-A0AAX2LSD1-F1
#
_cell.length_a   1.000
_cell.length_b   1.000
_cell.length_c   1.000
_cell.angle_alpha   90.00
_cell.angle_beta   90.00
_cell.angle_gamma   90.00
#
_symmetry.space_group_name_H-M   'P 1'
#
loop_
_entity.id
_entity.type
_entity.pdbx_description
1 polymer ?
#
loop_
_entity_poly.entity_id
_entity_poly.type
_entity_poly.pdbx_seq_one_letter_code
_entity_poly.pdbx_strand_id
1 'polypeptide(L)'
;MGCVAHVKPWVSTENHESVSHECQERMRRTKAVLDEVARESERLADWLYFVYVPALAEGGPTHQRLFDAIETQWQQANHVSDRLPIAPLRSLIPLIVGGFALKMGGSHELISRNFLSNEPPTFTRSYLINALVEHDCYVAGDNSEAYKQKQRESYRIQWFSWQHHIQLLVQFLLQWDQAARTLFKNKLG
;
A
#
# COMPACT_ATOMS: atom_id res chain seq x y z
N MET A 1 7.27 -24.30 -15.70
CA MET A 1 8.11 -23.10 -15.95
C MET A 1 8.99 -22.93 -14.72
N GLY A 2 10.24 -23.36 -14.84
CA GLY A 2 11.21 -23.38 -13.74
C GLY A 2 12.03 -22.10 -13.68
N CYS A 3 12.38 -21.68 -12.47
CA CYS A 3 13.41 -20.68 -12.23
C CYS A 3 14.77 -21.27 -12.62
N VAL A 4 15.33 -20.81 -13.74
CA VAL A 4 16.73 -21.08 -14.10
C VAL A 4 17.58 -20.05 -13.37
N ALA A 5 18.10 -20.42 -12.21
CA ALA A 5 19.20 -19.70 -11.59
C ALA A 5 20.48 -20.04 -12.36
N HIS A 6 21.16 -19.04 -12.91
CA HIS A 6 22.53 -19.22 -13.39
C HIS A 6 23.44 -19.49 -12.20
N VAL A 7 23.69 -20.78 -11.93
CA VAL A 7 24.59 -21.26 -10.89
C VAL A 7 26.02 -20.97 -11.32
N LYS A 8 26.72 -20.08 -10.60
CA LYS A 8 28.19 -20.09 -10.59
C LYS A 8 28.64 -21.33 -9.78
N PRO A 9 29.55 -22.18 -10.28
CA PRO A 9 29.66 -23.56 -9.84
C PRO A 9 30.58 -23.78 -8.62
N TRP A 10 30.58 -22.87 -7.64
CA TRP A 10 31.37 -23.03 -6.41
C TRP A 10 30.71 -22.30 -5.24
N VAL A 11 29.61 -22.83 -4.71
CA VAL A 11 29.14 -22.51 -3.36
C VAL A 11 28.81 -23.82 -2.67
N SER A 12 29.54 -24.13 -1.60
CA SER A 12 29.36 -25.30 -0.77
C SER A 12 27.93 -25.36 -0.21
N THR A 13 27.35 -26.56 -0.18
CA THR A 13 26.02 -26.87 0.34
C THR A 13 25.81 -26.42 1.80
N GLU A 14 26.87 -26.33 2.60
CA GLU A 14 26.83 -25.80 3.99
C GLU A 14 26.47 -24.30 4.08
N ASN A 15 26.76 -23.51 3.04
CA ASN A 15 26.41 -22.09 3.01
C ASN A 15 24.93 -21.84 2.68
N HIS A 16 24.23 -22.81 2.09
CA HIS A 16 22.81 -22.68 1.80
C HIS A 16 21.94 -22.94 3.03
N GLU A 17 22.32 -23.89 3.90
CA GLU A 17 21.59 -24.20 5.12
C GLU A 17 21.75 -23.09 6.19
N SER A 18 22.95 -22.53 6.34
CA SER A 18 23.20 -21.44 7.29
C SER A 18 22.46 -20.14 6.93
N VAL A 19 22.48 -19.76 5.65
CA VAL A 19 21.72 -18.60 5.13
C VAL A 19 20.21 -18.82 5.24
N SER A 20 19.74 -20.06 5.04
CA SER A 20 18.32 -20.39 5.22
C SER A 20 17.88 -20.29 6.68
N HIS A 21 18.69 -20.78 7.62
CA HIS A 21 18.39 -20.71 9.04
C HIS A 21 18.40 -19.28 9.58
N GLU A 22 19.38 -18.45 9.18
CA GLU A 22 19.42 -17.03 9.55
C GLU A 22 18.20 -16.27 9.02
N CYS A 23 17.80 -16.54 7.78
CA CYS A 23 16.60 -15.96 7.17
C CYS A 23 15.33 -16.34 7.95
N GLN A 24 15.17 -17.62 8.29
CA GLN A 24 14.03 -18.11 9.07
C GLN A 24 13.96 -17.45 10.47
N GLU A 25 15.08 -17.37 11.18
CA GLU A 25 15.12 -16.75 12.50
C GLU A 25 14.84 -15.25 12.44
N ARG A 26 15.34 -14.56 11.41
CA ARG A 26 15.02 -13.15 11.16
C ARG A 26 13.53 -12.97 10.91
N MET A 27 12.93 -13.83 10.07
CA MET A 27 11.50 -13.80 9.77
C MET A 27 10.65 -14.08 11.01
N ARG A 28 11.07 -15.01 11.87
CA ARG A 28 10.42 -15.32 13.16
C ARG A 28 10.43 -14.13 14.10
N ARG A 29 11.57 -13.43 14.22
CA ARG A 29 11.69 -12.20 15.03
C ARG A 29 10.82 -11.08 14.48
N THR A 30 10.84 -10.86 13.17
CA THR A 30 9.95 -9.88 12.53
C THR A 30 8.49 -10.17 12.83
N LYS A 31 8.06 -11.43 12.73
CA LYS A 31 6.70 -11.82 13.06
C LYS A 31 6.36 -11.53 14.53
N ALA A 32 7.25 -11.89 15.47
CA ALA A 32 7.01 -11.64 16.89
C ALA A 32 6.83 -10.15 17.20
N VAL A 33 7.66 -9.29 16.60
CA VAL A 33 7.55 -7.83 16.73
C VAL A 33 6.23 -7.33 16.13
N LEU A 34 5.81 -7.85 14.96
CA LEU A 34 4.52 -7.48 14.36
C LEU A 34 3.33 -7.91 15.21
N ASP A 35 3.40 -9.06 15.86
CA ASP A 35 2.35 -9.50 16.80
C ASP A 35 2.25 -8.53 18.00
N GLU A 36 3.36 -7.94 18.45
CA GLU A 36 3.35 -6.89 19.47
C GLU A 36 2.82 -5.55 18.95
N VAL A 37 3.17 -5.16 17.72
CA VAL A 37 2.58 -3.99 17.06
C VAL A 37 1.07 -4.16 16.92
N ALA A 38 0.59 -5.34 16.53
CA ALA A 38 -0.83 -5.62 16.34
C ALA A 38 -1.64 -5.51 17.64
N ARG A 39 -1.04 -5.86 18.79
CA ARG A 39 -1.67 -5.67 20.11
C ARG A 39 -1.86 -4.20 20.47
N GLU A 40 -0.99 -3.32 19.98
CA GLU A 40 -1.08 -1.87 20.23
C GLU A 40 -1.91 -1.16 19.15
N SER A 41 -1.77 -1.57 17.89
CA SER A 41 -2.49 -1.02 16.76
C SER A 41 -2.56 -2.01 15.60
N GLU A 42 -3.67 -2.74 15.51
CA GLU A 42 -3.94 -3.70 14.43
C GLU A 42 -3.75 -3.08 13.04
N ARG A 43 -4.30 -1.87 12.83
CA ARG A 43 -4.23 -1.14 11.56
C ARG A 43 -2.80 -0.75 11.13
N LEU A 44 -1.89 -0.51 12.08
CA LEU A 44 -0.49 -0.20 11.77
C LEU A 44 0.29 -1.49 11.51
N ALA A 45 -0.02 -2.58 12.22
CA ALA A 45 0.50 -3.90 11.88
C ALA A 45 0.06 -4.33 10.48
N ASP A 46 -1.23 -4.12 10.14
CA ASP A 46 -1.79 -4.42 8.83
C ASP A 46 -1.03 -3.71 7.71
N TRP A 47 -0.67 -2.44 7.91
CA TRP A 47 0.19 -1.70 6.99
C TRP A 47 1.57 -2.35 6.82
N LEU A 48 2.22 -2.73 7.93
CA LEU A 48 3.55 -3.34 7.87
C LEU A 48 3.53 -4.71 7.16
N TYR A 49 2.50 -5.51 7.40
CA TYR A 49 2.27 -6.75 6.66
C TYR A 49 2.07 -6.48 5.16
N PHE A 50 1.22 -5.50 4.82
CA PHE A 50 0.92 -5.17 3.43
C PHE A 50 2.13 -4.64 2.66
N VAL A 51 2.93 -3.75 3.27
CA VAL A 51 4.02 -3.05 2.57
C VAL A 51 5.32 -3.84 2.58
N TYR A 52 5.70 -4.42 3.72
CA TYR A 52 7.08 -4.86 3.92
C TYR A 52 7.27 -6.36 4.07
N VAL A 53 6.25 -7.09 4.54
CA VAL A 53 6.34 -8.54 4.76
C VAL A 53 5.08 -9.28 4.32
N PRO A 54 4.67 -9.15 3.05
CA PRO A 54 3.46 -9.81 2.55
C PRO A 54 3.53 -11.35 2.67
N ALA A 55 4.74 -11.92 2.65
CA ALA A 55 4.96 -13.35 2.86
C ALA A 55 4.55 -13.84 4.26
N LEU A 56 4.48 -12.96 5.25
CA LEU A 56 4.04 -13.27 6.61
C LEU A 56 2.54 -13.04 6.84
N ALA A 57 1.80 -12.69 5.80
CA ALA A 57 0.37 -12.40 5.88
C ALA A 57 -0.51 -13.67 5.91
N GLU A 58 0.02 -14.85 6.27
CA GLU A 58 -0.80 -16.05 6.47
C GLU A 58 -1.77 -15.83 7.65
N GLY A 59 -3.07 -15.67 7.34
CA GLY A 59 -4.07 -15.23 8.31
C GLY A 59 -4.03 -13.72 8.63
N GLY A 60 -3.31 -12.93 7.83
CA GLY A 60 -3.21 -11.47 7.93
C GLY A 60 -4.47 -10.73 7.46
N PRO A 61 -4.48 -9.38 7.55
CA PRO A 61 -5.65 -8.58 7.18
C PRO A 61 -6.15 -8.90 5.78
N THR A 62 -7.47 -8.98 5.63
CA THR A 62 -8.05 -8.74 4.31
C THR A 62 -7.61 -7.33 3.89
N HIS A 63 -7.07 -7.18 2.68
CA HIS A 63 -6.72 -5.86 2.13
C HIS A 63 -7.87 -4.86 2.31
N GLN A 64 -9.10 -5.35 2.28
CA GLN A 64 -10.31 -4.61 2.58
C GLN A 64 -10.32 -3.97 3.98
N ARG A 65 -9.94 -4.69 5.05
CA ARG A 65 -9.84 -4.13 6.40
C ARG A 65 -8.85 -2.97 6.47
N LEU A 66 -7.68 -3.13 5.84
CA LEU A 66 -6.66 -2.08 5.78
C LEU A 66 -7.20 -0.85 5.02
N PHE A 67 -7.83 -1.06 3.85
CA PHE A 67 -8.37 0.03 3.05
C PHE A 67 -9.52 0.75 3.75
N ASP A 68 -10.41 0.03 4.42
CA ASP A 68 -11.50 0.62 5.21
C ASP A 68 -10.96 1.44 6.41
N ALA A 69 -9.89 0.95 7.06
CA ALA A 69 -9.23 1.68 8.15
C ALA A 69 -8.56 2.98 7.66
N ILE A 70 -7.85 2.91 6.52
CA ILE A 70 -7.24 4.07 5.87
C ILE A 70 -8.30 5.08 5.46
N GLU A 71 -9.38 4.64 4.81
CA GLU A 71 -10.50 5.48 4.40
C GLU A 71 -11.08 6.23 5.59
N THR A 72 -11.46 5.49 6.63
CA THR A 72 -12.13 6.03 7.82
C THR A 72 -11.27 7.10 8.49
N GLN A 73 -9.99 6.82 8.70
CA GLN A 73 -9.10 7.76 9.38
C GLN A 73 -8.69 8.94 8.51
N TRP A 74 -8.53 8.74 7.20
CA TRP A 74 -8.27 9.81 6.27
C TRP A 74 -9.46 10.79 6.21
N GLN A 75 -10.70 10.29 6.19
CA GLN A 75 -11.91 11.12 6.27
C GLN A 75 -11.97 11.92 7.58
N GLN A 76 -11.72 11.26 8.72
CA GLN A 76 -11.69 11.90 10.03
C GLN A 76 -10.63 13.01 10.11
N ALA A 77 -9.42 12.76 9.61
CA ALA A 77 -8.31 13.72 9.67
C ALA A 77 -8.51 14.96 8.80
N ASN A 78 -9.27 14.84 7.71
CA ASN A 78 -9.42 15.90 6.71
C ASN A 78 -10.78 16.59 6.74
N HIS A 79 -11.64 16.27 7.72
CA HIS A 79 -13.01 16.77 7.82
C HIS A 79 -13.77 16.68 6.49
N VAL A 80 -13.50 15.63 5.71
CA VAL A 80 -14.14 15.44 4.41
C VAL A 80 -15.60 15.09 4.69
N SER A 81 -16.46 16.09 4.55
CA SER A 81 -17.91 15.93 4.68
C SER A 81 -18.45 15.04 3.56
N ASP A 82 -19.57 14.35 3.81
CA ASP A 82 -20.37 13.53 2.89
C ASP A 82 -20.76 14.20 1.54
N ARG A 83 -20.37 15.46 1.33
CA ARG A 83 -20.67 16.27 0.14
C ARG A 83 -19.71 16.03 -1.04
N LEU A 84 -18.56 15.39 -0.83
CA LEU A 84 -17.85 14.81 -1.97
C LEU A 84 -18.61 13.55 -2.41
N PRO A 85 -18.67 13.21 -3.71
CA PRO A 85 -18.93 11.83 -4.09
C PRO A 85 -17.76 11.00 -3.54
N ILE A 86 -17.91 10.52 -2.31
CA ILE A 86 -16.93 9.67 -1.61
C ILE A 86 -16.76 8.37 -2.38
N ALA A 87 -17.81 7.88 -3.06
CA ALA A 87 -17.80 6.61 -3.75
C ALA A 87 -16.73 6.48 -4.86
N PRO A 88 -16.58 7.42 -5.81
CA PRO A 88 -15.47 7.35 -6.78
C PRO A 88 -14.09 7.59 -6.14
N LEU A 89 -13.98 8.35 -5.04
CA LEU A 89 -12.68 8.49 -4.36
C LEU A 89 -12.27 7.22 -3.61
N ARG A 90 -13.25 6.52 -3.03
CA ARG A 90 -13.07 5.22 -2.38
C ARG A 90 -12.51 4.19 -3.37
N SER A 91 -12.94 4.23 -4.63
CA SER A 91 -12.42 3.34 -5.67
C SER A 91 -10.94 3.57 -5.98
N LEU A 92 -10.41 4.77 -5.72
CA LEU A 92 -8.99 5.09 -5.87
C LEU A 92 -8.13 4.65 -4.67
N ILE A 93 -8.71 4.40 -3.49
CA ILE A 93 -7.93 4.07 -2.28
C ILE A 93 -7.03 2.85 -2.50
N PRO A 94 -7.52 1.67 -2.97
CA PRO A 94 -6.67 0.51 -3.21
C PRO A 94 -5.51 0.80 -4.17
N LEU A 95 -5.77 1.58 -5.23
CA LEU A 95 -4.79 1.93 -6.25
C LEU A 95 -3.71 2.88 -5.69
N ILE A 96 -4.12 3.91 -4.95
CA ILE A 96 -3.20 4.88 -4.34
C ILE A 96 -2.36 4.19 -3.25
N VAL A 97 -3.01 3.41 -2.38
CA VAL A 97 -2.36 2.65 -1.31
C VAL A 97 -1.38 1.64 -1.88
N GLY A 98 -1.78 0.87 -2.90
CA GLY A 98 -0.90 -0.10 -3.55
C GLY A 98 0.30 0.56 -4.22
N GLY A 99 0.10 1.64 -4.98
CA GLY A 99 1.22 2.39 -5.58
C GLY A 99 2.14 3.01 -4.54
N PHE A 100 1.61 3.44 -3.39
CA PHE A 100 2.40 3.92 -2.26
C PHE A 100 3.24 2.79 -1.65
N ALA A 101 2.61 1.66 -1.36
CA ALA A 101 3.27 0.47 -0.81
C ALA A 101 4.41 -0.02 -1.69
N LEU A 102 4.22 -0.06 -3.01
CA LEU A 102 5.28 -0.44 -3.96
C LEU A 102 6.49 0.49 -3.88
N LYS A 103 6.28 1.80 -3.70
CA LYS A 103 7.39 2.75 -3.56
C LYS A 103 8.10 2.63 -2.21
N MET A 104 7.37 2.34 -1.14
CA MET A 104 7.92 2.26 0.21
C MET A 104 8.58 0.91 0.54
N GLY A 105 7.96 -0.19 0.12
CA GLY A 105 8.34 -1.56 0.47
C GLY A 105 9.01 -2.35 -0.65
N GLY A 106 8.95 -1.88 -1.90
CA GLY A 106 9.49 -2.57 -3.07
C GLY A 106 11.02 -2.73 -3.10
N SER A 107 11.75 -2.24 -2.10
CA SER A 107 13.20 -2.32 -2.04
C SER A 107 13.78 -2.99 -0.80
N HIS A 108 13.08 -3.16 0.33
CA HIS A 108 13.76 -3.56 1.58
C HIS A 108 12.87 -4.25 2.62
N GLU A 109 13.39 -5.33 3.19
CA GLU A 109 12.93 -5.89 4.46
C GLU A 109 12.95 -4.81 5.55
N LEU A 110 11.99 -4.81 6.49
CA LEU A 110 11.90 -3.90 7.65
C LEU A 110 13.20 -3.74 8.46
N ILE A 111 14.15 -4.66 8.28
CA ILE A 111 15.41 -4.77 9.01
C ILE A 111 16.60 -4.23 8.18
N SER A 112 16.42 -3.88 6.90
CA SER A 112 17.46 -3.21 6.11
C SER A 112 17.55 -1.73 6.50
N ARG A 113 18.77 -1.28 6.86
CA ARG A 113 19.05 0.06 7.43
C ARG A 113 18.81 1.25 6.49
N ASN A 114 18.54 1.01 5.21
CA ASN A 114 18.50 2.09 4.20
C ASN A 114 17.07 2.32 3.69
N PHE A 115 16.30 3.06 4.48
CA PHE A 115 14.96 3.52 4.12
C PHE A 115 15.07 4.81 3.27
N LEU A 116 15.42 4.67 1.98
CA LEU A 116 15.96 5.78 1.19
C LEU A 116 14.98 6.52 0.27
N SER A 117 13.66 6.30 0.34
CA SER A 117 12.72 7.17 -0.39
C SER A 117 11.64 7.73 0.52
N ASN A 118 11.71 9.06 0.74
CA ASN A 118 10.64 9.85 1.36
C ASN A 118 9.70 10.46 0.31
N GLU A 119 9.93 10.17 -0.97
CA GLU A 119 9.10 10.74 -2.02
C GLU A 119 7.85 9.89 -2.21
N PRO A 120 6.65 10.48 -2.26
CA PRO A 120 5.43 9.73 -2.56
C PRO A 120 5.40 9.21 -4.01
N PRO A 121 4.60 8.19 -4.33
CA PRO A 121 4.41 7.74 -5.70
C PRO A 121 3.82 8.84 -6.58
N THR A 122 4.27 8.89 -7.84
CA THR A 122 3.76 9.86 -8.82
C THR A 122 2.75 9.15 -9.71
N PHE A 123 1.46 9.43 -9.51
CA PHE A 123 0.40 8.98 -10.40
C PHE A 123 0.16 10.02 -11.49
N THR A 124 0.04 9.59 -12.75
CA THR A 124 -0.33 10.54 -13.81
C THR A 124 -1.82 10.89 -13.72
N ARG A 125 -2.16 12.14 -14.02
CA ARG A 125 -3.56 12.58 -14.11
C ARG A 125 -4.40 11.68 -15.02
N SER A 126 -3.87 11.33 -16.18
CA SER A 126 -4.57 10.48 -17.16
C SER A 126 -4.90 9.10 -16.58
N TYR A 127 -3.96 8.49 -15.88
CA TYR A 127 -4.15 7.20 -15.24
C TYR A 127 -5.26 7.22 -14.19
N LEU A 128 -5.24 8.21 -13.29
CA LEU A 128 -6.26 8.33 -12.23
C LEU A 128 -7.65 8.65 -12.78
N ILE A 129 -7.75 9.49 -13.82
CA ILE A 129 -9.02 9.76 -14.50
C ILE A 129 -9.56 8.48 -15.14
N ASN A 130 -8.72 7.69 -15.81
CA ASN A 130 -9.17 6.44 -16.43
C ASN A 130 -9.65 5.43 -15.37
N ALA A 131 -8.96 5.32 -14.23
CA ALA A 131 -9.40 4.45 -13.13
C ALA A 131 -10.78 4.87 -12.56
N LEU A 132 -11.02 6.17 -12.40
CA LEU A 132 -12.32 6.70 -11.98
C LEU A 132 -13.42 6.37 -13.01
N VAL A 133 -13.12 6.54 -14.30
CA VAL A 133 -14.06 6.25 -15.39
C VAL A 133 -14.38 4.76 -15.47
N GLU A 134 -13.39 3.88 -15.30
CA GLU A 134 -13.59 2.43 -15.26
C GLU A 134 -14.52 2.02 -14.11
N HIS A 135 -14.33 2.62 -12.93
CA HIS A 135 -15.22 2.42 -11.79
C HIS A 135 -16.64 2.89 -12.09
N ASP A 136 -16.82 4.07 -12.68
CA ASP A 136 -18.15 4.59 -13.02
C ASP A 136 -18.85 3.72 -14.09
N CYS A 137 -18.10 3.22 -15.08
CA CYS A 137 -18.63 2.28 -16.07
C CYS A 137 -19.14 1.00 -15.40
N TYR A 138 -18.39 0.47 -14.44
CA TYR A 138 -18.78 -0.72 -13.67
C TYR A 138 -20.06 -0.46 -12.85
N VAL A 139 -20.13 0.67 -12.13
CA VAL A 139 -21.29 1.02 -11.29
C VAL A 139 -22.54 1.29 -12.12
N ALA A 140 -22.39 1.98 -13.26
CA ALA A 140 -23.49 2.30 -14.15
C ALA A 140 -23.93 1.13 -15.04
N GLY A 141 -23.09 0.09 -15.19
CA GLY A 141 -23.29 -0.98 -16.16
C GLY A 141 -23.20 -0.50 -17.62
N ASP A 142 -22.56 0.65 -17.86
CA ASP A 142 -22.41 1.26 -19.19
C ASP A 142 -20.93 1.38 -19.55
N ASN A 143 -20.50 0.56 -20.51
CA ASN A 143 -19.12 0.54 -21.00
C ASN A 143 -18.97 1.19 -22.38
N SER A 144 -19.95 2.00 -22.81
CA SER A 144 -19.91 2.68 -24.10
C SER A 144 -18.85 3.78 -24.15
N GLU A 145 -18.26 3.99 -25.32
CA GLU A 145 -17.26 5.07 -25.49
C GLU A 145 -17.89 6.46 -25.30
N ALA A 146 -19.18 6.63 -25.60
CA ALA A 146 -19.90 7.86 -25.34
C ALA A 146 -19.96 8.17 -23.82
N TYR A 147 -20.29 7.17 -23.00
CA TYR A 147 -20.32 7.30 -21.54
C TYR A 147 -18.92 7.59 -20.98
N LYS A 148 -17.91 6.79 -21.38
CA LYS A 148 -16.51 7.02 -20.97
C LYS A 148 -16.02 8.41 -21.32
N GLN A 149 -16.32 8.89 -22.53
CA GLN A 149 -15.89 10.21 -22.96
C GLN A 149 -16.54 11.32 -22.13
N LYS A 150 -17.83 11.18 -21.82
CA LYS A 150 -18.56 12.10 -20.94
C LYS A 150 -17.94 12.13 -19.54
N GLN A 151 -17.65 10.97 -18.95
CA GLN A 151 -17.05 10.90 -17.61
C GLN A 151 -15.61 11.43 -17.60
N ARG A 152 -14.80 11.09 -18.60
CA ARG A 152 -13.45 11.66 -18.77
C ARG A 152 -13.49 13.18 -18.77
N GLU A 153 -14.42 13.79 -19.51
CA GLU A 153 -14.56 15.25 -19.53
C GLU A 153 -15.00 15.83 -18.19
N SER A 154 -15.95 15.18 -17.52
CA SER A 154 -16.39 15.60 -16.18
C SER A 154 -15.24 15.62 -15.17
N TYR A 155 -14.43 14.55 -15.12
CA TYR A 155 -13.25 14.49 -14.25
C TYR A 155 -12.15 15.46 -14.67
N ARG A 156 -11.99 15.77 -15.96
CA ARG A 156 -11.04 16.78 -16.41
C ARG A 156 -11.40 18.16 -15.88
N ILE A 157 -12.67 18.53 -15.91
CA ILE A 157 -13.17 19.82 -15.38
C ILE A 157 -12.98 19.91 -13.86
N GLN A 158 -13.29 18.84 -13.13
CA GLN A 158 -13.24 18.81 -11.67
C GLN A 158 -11.84 18.47 -11.11
N TRP A 159 -10.85 18.24 -11.97
CA TRP A 159 -9.58 17.62 -11.61
C TRP A 159 -8.86 18.29 -10.44
N PHE A 160 -8.93 19.63 -10.34
CA PHE A 160 -8.25 20.36 -9.28
C PHE A 160 -8.72 19.94 -7.88
N SER A 161 -10.03 19.72 -7.71
CA SER A 161 -10.59 19.21 -6.44
C SER A 161 -10.13 17.77 -6.18
N TRP A 162 -10.21 16.90 -7.18
CA TRP A 162 -9.75 15.51 -7.07
C TRP A 162 -8.28 15.40 -6.69
N GLN A 163 -7.42 16.17 -7.37
CA GLN A 163 -5.99 16.20 -7.11
C GLN A 163 -5.68 16.60 -5.67
N HIS A 164 -6.41 17.58 -5.12
CA HIS A 164 -6.25 18.00 -3.73
C HIS A 164 -6.53 16.83 -2.76
N HIS A 165 -7.63 16.09 -2.93
CA HIS A 165 -7.94 14.94 -2.07
C HIS A 165 -6.94 13.80 -2.21
N ILE A 166 -6.47 13.52 -3.42
CA ILE A 166 -5.41 12.53 -3.67
C ILE A 166 -4.12 12.94 -2.94
N GLN A 167 -3.74 14.21 -2.98
CA GLN A 167 -2.56 14.72 -2.26
C GLN A 167 -2.72 14.58 -0.74
N LEU A 168 -3.90 14.89 -0.19
CA LEU A 168 -4.18 14.67 1.24
C LEU A 168 -4.08 13.20 1.63
N LEU A 169 -4.59 12.28 0.80
CA LEU A 169 -4.47 10.84 1.04
C LEU A 169 -3.01 10.39 1.03
N VAL A 170 -2.23 10.85 0.05
CA VAL A 170 -0.80 10.54 -0.05
C VAL A 170 -0.02 11.08 1.17
N GLN A 171 -0.30 12.30 1.62
CA GLN A 171 0.33 12.87 2.81
C GLN A 171 -0.05 12.09 4.07
N PHE A 172 -1.31 11.68 4.18
CA PHE A 172 -1.79 10.84 5.27
C PHE A 172 -1.08 9.47 5.29
N LEU A 173 -0.90 8.81 4.13
CA LEU A 173 -0.19 7.54 4.03
C LEU A 173 1.28 7.66 4.44
N LEU A 174 1.92 8.80 4.18
CA LEU A 174 3.28 9.06 4.66
C LEU A 174 3.35 9.12 6.18
N GLN A 175 2.40 9.82 6.81
CA GLN A 175 2.31 9.88 8.27
C GLN A 175 1.98 8.51 8.87
N TRP A 176 1.10 7.75 8.22
CA TRP A 176 0.74 6.40 8.59
C TRP A 176 1.94 5.45 8.56
N ASP A 177 2.72 5.48 7.47
CA ASP A 177 3.94 4.70 7.33
C ASP A 177 4.96 5.05 8.42
N GLN A 178 5.18 6.34 8.65
CA GLN A 178 6.10 6.81 9.68
C GLN A 178 5.67 6.34 11.08
N ALA A 179 4.38 6.42 11.39
CA ALA A 179 3.83 5.93 12.66
C ALA A 179 4.03 4.41 12.80
N ALA A 180 3.68 3.63 11.77
CA ALA A 180 3.83 2.18 11.78
C ALA A 180 5.29 1.75 11.98
N ARG A 181 6.21 2.37 11.26
CA ARG A 181 7.65 2.08 11.37
C ARG A 181 8.25 2.52 12.69
N THR A 182 7.80 3.65 13.24
CA THR A 182 8.23 4.12 14.56
C THR A 182 7.80 3.12 15.63
N LEU A 183 6.54 2.67 15.58
CA LEU A 183 6.03 1.67 16.50
C LEU A 183 6.78 0.34 16.37
N PHE A 184 7.00 -0.14 15.14
CA PHE A 184 7.81 -1.34 14.90
C PHE A 184 9.22 -1.23 15.49
N LYS A 185 9.92 -0.11 15.25
CA LYS A 185 11.26 0.13 15.78
C LYS A 185 11.27 0.13 17.32
N ASN A 186 10.27 0.72 17.95
CA ASN A 186 10.15 0.74 19.41
C ASN A 186 9.95 -0.67 20.00
N LYS A 187 9.27 -1.57 19.27
CA LYS A 187 9.08 -2.97 19.67
C LYS A 187 10.29 -3.86 19.36
N LEU A 188 11.13 -3.47 18.40
CA LEU A 188 12.33 -4.22 18.03
C LEU A 188 13.43 -4.18 19.12
N GLY A 189 13.47 -3.11 19.92
CA GLY A 189 14.53 -2.84 20.92
C GLY A 189 15.62 -1.91 20.41
#